data_AF-A0A3N4N2G1-F1
#
_entry.id   AF-A0A3N4N2G1-F1
#
_cell.length_a   1.000
_cell.length_b   1.000
_cell.length_c   1.000
_cell.angle_alpha   90.00
_cell.angle_beta   90.00
_cell.angle_gamma   90.00
#
_symmetry.space_group_name_H-M   'P 1'
#
loop_
_entity.id
_entity.type
_entity.pdbx_description
1 polymer ?
#
loop_
_entity_poly.entity_id
_entity_poly.type
_entity_poly.pdbx_seq_one_letter_code
_entity_poly.pdbx_strand_id
1 'polypeptide(L)'
;MNNENELKNRSADTGGLAFPEEEQELLEKIEDRPRLIQQIIARHHMGPLPDPDDMARYGSIIPNGAERIMQMAEKEQSARLQMEEKEQQERFSYLKQEQAIKKRGQWFACFSVIVFAAISVYLIYSGSPTAGALLMGASLATVVLAFIAGRSQSKE
;
A
#
# COMPACT_ATOMS: atom_id res chain seq x y z
N MET A 1 -26.13 -21.02 39.70
CA MET A 1 -24.97 -21.71 39.08
C MET A 1 -25.29 -21.79 37.58
N ASN A 2 -25.19 -20.72 36.82
CA ASN A 2 -23.96 -20.06 36.33
C ASN A 2 -23.15 -20.89 35.31
N ASN A 3 -23.81 -21.60 34.37
CA ASN A 3 -23.08 -22.15 33.21
C ASN A 3 -23.87 -22.37 31.90
N GLU A 4 -25.14 -21.94 31.78
CA GLU A 4 -25.86 -21.88 30.49
C GLU A 4 -25.81 -20.49 29.82
N ASN A 5 -25.41 -19.46 30.58
CA ASN A 5 -25.27 -18.08 30.11
C ASN A 5 -24.05 -17.84 29.20
N GLU A 6 -23.21 -18.84 28.95
CA GLU A 6 -21.98 -18.71 28.16
C GLU A 6 -22.09 -19.32 26.74
N LEU A 7 -23.02 -20.25 26.50
CA LEU A 7 -23.10 -20.98 25.22
C LEU A 7 -24.13 -20.44 24.23
N LYS A 8 -25.08 -19.59 24.68
CA LYS A 8 -26.06 -18.97 23.78
C LYS A 8 -25.57 -17.66 23.14
N ASN A 9 -24.43 -17.15 23.59
CA ASN A 9 -23.84 -15.89 23.11
C ASN A 9 -22.75 -16.09 22.04
N ARG A 10 -22.53 -17.31 21.54
CA ARG A 10 -21.39 -17.62 20.65
C ARG A 10 -21.72 -18.39 19.37
N SER A 11 -22.98 -18.59 19.06
CA SER A 11 -23.39 -19.17 17.77
C SER A 11 -24.70 -18.55 17.34
N ALA A 12 -24.86 -18.00 16.17
CA ALA A 12 -23.97 -17.67 15.06
C ALA A 12 -24.99 -17.01 14.11
N ASP A 13 -24.86 -15.72 13.83
CA ASP A 13 -23.97 -15.30 12.75
C ASP A 13 -24.37 -15.93 11.39
N THR A 14 -25.63 -15.77 11.02
CA THR A 14 -25.99 -15.22 9.72
C THR A 14 -27.25 -14.44 9.99
N GLY A 15 -27.09 -13.16 10.33
CA GLY A 15 -28.22 -12.26 10.55
C GLY A 15 -29.10 -12.27 9.32
N GLY A 16 -30.22 -12.97 9.38
CA GLY A 16 -31.27 -12.91 8.38
C GLY A 16 -31.75 -11.47 8.32
N LEU A 17 -31.24 -10.73 7.34
CA LEU A 17 -31.63 -9.36 7.07
C LEU A 17 -33.08 -9.39 6.59
N ALA A 18 -34.02 -9.34 7.54
CA ALA A 18 -35.34 -8.81 7.24
C ALA A 18 -35.12 -7.36 6.86
N PHE A 19 -35.23 -7.07 5.56
CA PHE A 19 -35.10 -5.72 5.01
C PHE A 19 -36.01 -4.77 5.82
N PRO A 20 -35.56 -3.57 6.23
CA PRO A 20 -36.42 -2.56 6.86
C PRO A 20 -37.73 -2.38 6.09
N GLU A 21 -38.85 -2.06 6.75
CA GLU A 21 -40.17 -2.01 6.08
C GLU A 21 -40.20 -1.06 4.86
N GLU A 22 -39.42 0.02 4.89
CA GLU A 22 -39.25 0.93 3.75
C GLU A 22 -38.60 0.24 2.54
N GLU A 23 -37.64 -0.65 2.76
CA GLU A 23 -37.00 -1.42 1.69
C GLU A 23 -37.93 -2.54 1.18
N GLN A 24 -38.79 -3.11 2.02
CA GLN A 24 -39.80 -4.09 1.60
C GLN A 24 -40.87 -3.45 0.70
N GLU A 25 -41.35 -2.26 1.04
CA GLU A 25 -42.31 -1.51 0.23
C GLU A 25 -41.70 -1.10 -1.12
N LEU A 26 -40.40 -0.76 -1.13
CA LEU A 26 -39.67 -0.49 -2.36
C LEU A 26 -39.50 -1.76 -3.23
N LEU A 27 -39.22 -2.92 -2.63
CA LEU A 27 -39.09 -4.19 -3.35
C LEU A 27 -40.42 -4.63 -3.97
N GLU A 28 -41.52 -4.53 -3.24
CA GLU A 28 -42.88 -4.84 -3.73
C GLU A 28 -43.27 -3.93 -4.90
N LYS A 29 -42.95 -2.63 -4.80
CA LYS A 29 -43.20 -1.64 -5.86
C LYS A 29 -42.30 -1.81 -7.09
N ILE A 30 -41.13 -2.42 -6.93
CA ILE A 30 -40.21 -2.78 -8.01
C ILE A 30 -40.67 -4.08 -8.69
N GLU A 31 -41.19 -5.05 -7.94
CA GLU A 31 -41.71 -6.33 -8.43
C GLU A 31 -42.90 -6.15 -9.37
N ASP A 32 -43.78 -5.18 -9.09
CA ASP A 32 -44.92 -4.79 -9.93
C ASP A 32 -44.54 -4.07 -11.26
N ARG A 33 -43.23 -3.88 -11.51
CA ARG A 33 -42.70 -3.27 -12.72
C ARG A 33 -41.64 -4.17 -13.36
N PRO A 34 -42.02 -5.34 -13.94
CA PRO A 34 -41.07 -6.28 -14.54
C PRO A 34 -40.24 -5.69 -15.69
N ARG A 35 -40.74 -4.61 -16.31
CA ARG A 35 -40.00 -3.84 -17.33
C ARG A 35 -38.82 -3.05 -16.76
N LEU A 36 -38.91 -2.54 -15.52
CA LEU A 36 -37.79 -1.86 -14.86
C LEU A 36 -36.69 -2.86 -14.50
N ILE A 37 -37.06 -4.03 -13.97
CA ILE A 37 -36.10 -5.08 -13.60
C ILE A 37 -35.34 -5.59 -14.84
N GLN A 38 -36.04 -5.83 -15.96
CA GLN A 38 -35.37 -6.18 -17.21
C GLN A 38 -34.47 -5.05 -17.74
N GLN A 39 -34.87 -3.79 -17.61
CA GLN A 39 -34.09 -2.66 -18.10
C GLN A 39 -32.82 -2.39 -17.25
N ILE A 40 -32.86 -2.71 -15.96
CA ILE A 40 -31.71 -2.59 -15.03
C ILE A 40 -30.71 -3.74 -15.24
N ILE A 41 -31.18 -4.97 -15.49
CA ILE A 41 -30.31 -6.13 -15.76
C ILE A 41 -29.71 -6.08 -17.18
N ALA A 42 -30.40 -5.48 -18.15
CA ALA A 42 -30.05 -5.64 -19.55
C ALA A 42 -28.79 -4.91 -20.06
N ARG A 43 -28.19 -3.95 -19.33
CA ARG A 43 -27.08 -3.15 -19.88
C ARG A 43 -26.07 -2.63 -18.85
N HIS A 44 -25.67 -3.47 -17.89
CA HIS A 44 -24.56 -3.10 -17.02
C HIS A 44 -23.27 -3.78 -17.47
N HIS A 45 -22.57 -3.10 -18.37
CA HIS A 45 -21.23 -3.49 -18.79
C HIS A 45 -20.19 -2.82 -17.91
N MET A 46 -19.49 -3.61 -17.10
CA MET A 46 -18.28 -3.17 -16.42
C MET A 46 -17.11 -4.03 -16.91
N GLY A 47 -16.35 -3.47 -17.84
CA GLY A 47 -15.15 -4.09 -18.38
C GLY A 47 -14.67 -3.35 -19.64
N PRO A 48 -13.38 -3.45 -19.99
CA PRO A 48 -12.82 -2.84 -21.19
C PRO A 48 -13.28 -3.53 -22.49
N LEU A 49 -13.96 -4.68 -22.37
CA LEU A 49 -14.43 -5.48 -23.48
C LEU A 49 -15.97 -5.47 -23.57
N PRO A 50 -16.54 -5.35 -24.78
CA PRO A 50 -17.98 -5.46 -25.00
C PRO A 50 -18.47 -6.89 -24.77
N ASP A 51 -19.79 -7.07 -24.59
CA ASP A 51 -20.37 -8.40 -24.33
C ASP A 51 -20.10 -9.33 -25.51
N PRO A 52 -20.05 -10.65 -25.28
CA PRO A 52 -19.88 -11.63 -26.35
C PRO A 52 -20.88 -11.44 -27.50
N ASP A 53 -22.14 -11.13 -27.16
CA ASP A 53 -23.21 -10.87 -28.14
C ASP A 53 -22.97 -9.60 -28.96
N ASP A 54 -22.46 -8.54 -28.33
CA ASP A 54 -22.13 -7.29 -29.01
C ASP A 54 -20.81 -7.42 -29.80
N MET A 55 -19.81 -8.19 -29.32
CA MET A 55 -18.61 -8.56 -30.09
C MET A 55 -18.98 -9.29 -31.38
N ALA A 56 -19.91 -10.24 -31.33
CA ALA A 56 -20.39 -10.96 -32.50
C ALA A 56 -21.07 -10.02 -33.51
N ARG A 57 -21.84 -9.03 -33.03
CA ARG A 57 -22.45 -7.98 -33.86
C ARG A 57 -21.41 -7.05 -34.48
N TYR A 58 -20.36 -6.68 -33.74
CA TYR A 58 -19.27 -5.90 -34.31
C TYR A 58 -18.53 -6.66 -35.42
N GLY A 59 -18.35 -7.97 -35.26
CA GLY A 59 -17.75 -8.83 -36.29
C GLY A 59 -18.60 -8.98 -37.56
N SER A 60 -19.93 -8.87 -37.46
CA SER A 60 -20.83 -8.96 -38.62
C SER A 60 -21.01 -7.63 -39.36
N ILE A 61 -20.87 -6.50 -38.66
CA ILE A 61 -20.99 -5.14 -39.24
C ILE A 61 -19.65 -4.66 -39.81
N ILE A 62 -18.54 -4.96 -39.11
CA ILE A 62 -17.20 -4.50 -39.46
C ILE A 62 -16.34 -5.73 -39.77
N PRO A 63 -15.68 -5.80 -40.94
CA PRO A 63 -14.77 -6.90 -41.24
C PRO A 63 -13.67 -6.98 -40.17
N ASN A 64 -13.52 -8.15 -39.55
CA ASN A 64 -12.61 -8.42 -38.43
C ASN A 64 -12.82 -7.47 -37.22
N GLY A 65 -14.05 -6.98 -37.00
CA GLY A 65 -14.35 -6.02 -35.93
C GLY A 65 -14.04 -6.55 -34.51
N ALA A 66 -14.43 -7.79 -34.23
CA ALA A 66 -14.16 -8.43 -32.94
C ALA A 66 -12.65 -8.56 -32.65
N GLU A 67 -11.87 -9.03 -33.64
CA GLU A 67 -10.41 -9.17 -33.55
C GLU A 67 -9.74 -7.83 -33.29
N ARG A 68 -10.16 -6.76 -33.98
CA ARG A 68 -9.60 -5.41 -33.79
C ARG A 68 -9.87 -4.85 -32.38
N ILE A 69 -11.02 -5.17 -31.80
CA ILE A 69 -11.36 -4.78 -30.43
C ILE A 69 -10.49 -5.56 -29.42
N MET A 70 -10.33 -6.86 -29.61
CA MET A 70 -9.45 -7.70 -28.77
C MET A 70 -8.00 -7.21 -28.82
N GLN A 71 -7.47 -6.96 -30.02
CA GLN A 71 -6.11 -6.42 -30.18
C GLN A 71 -5.93 -5.04 -29.54
N MET A 72 -6.97 -4.20 -29.55
CA MET A 72 -6.93 -2.91 -28.87
C MET A 72 -6.85 -3.09 -27.35
N ALA A 73 -7.66 -3.99 -26.79
CA ALA A 73 -7.66 -4.31 -25.37
C ALA A 73 -6.33 -4.94 -24.91
N GLU A 74 -5.78 -5.89 -25.67
CA GLU A 74 -4.47 -6.49 -25.41
C GLU A 74 -3.34 -5.46 -25.46
N LYS A 75 -3.38 -4.56 -26.46
CA LYS A 75 -2.40 -3.49 -26.57
C LYS A 75 -2.48 -2.53 -25.37
N GLU A 76 -3.69 -2.17 -24.95
CA GLU A 76 -3.89 -1.32 -23.77
C GLU A 76 -3.40 -2.01 -22.48
N GLN A 77 -3.72 -3.29 -22.30
CA GLN A 77 -3.24 -4.09 -21.17
C GLN A 77 -1.70 -4.18 -21.18
N SER A 78 -1.10 -4.46 -22.33
CA SER A 78 0.36 -4.52 -22.48
C SER A 78 1.03 -3.19 -22.18
N ALA A 79 0.42 -2.07 -22.57
CA ALA A 79 0.92 -0.73 -22.27
C ALA A 79 0.84 -0.43 -20.77
N ARG A 80 -0.27 -0.82 -20.11
CA ARG A 80 -0.43 -0.70 -18.65
C ARG A 80 0.62 -1.52 -17.91
N LEU A 81 0.81 -2.78 -18.27
CA LEU A 81 1.83 -3.65 -17.66
C LEU A 81 3.24 -3.07 -17.84
N GLN A 82 3.57 -2.56 -19.04
CA GLN A 82 4.87 -1.91 -19.27
C GLN A 82 5.07 -0.64 -18.43
N MET A 83 4.01 0.13 -18.18
CA MET A 83 4.08 1.30 -17.30
C MET A 83 4.28 0.88 -15.84
N GLU A 84 3.54 -0.13 -15.38
CA GLU A 84 3.68 -0.69 -14.03
C GLU A 84 5.07 -1.28 -13.80
N GLU A 85 5.62 -2.04 -14.75
CA GLU A 85 6.97 -2.59 -14.68
C GLU A 85 8.03 -1.49 -14.58
N LYS A 86 7.89 -0.43 -15.40
CA LYS A 86 8.80 0.73 -15.35
C LYS A 86 8.72 1.44 -14.00
N GLU A 87 7.51 1.70 -13.50
CA GLU A 87 7.33 2.35 -12.19
C GLU A 87 7.93 1.49 -11.06
N GLN A 88 7.72 0.17 -11.10
CA GLN A 88 8.30 -0.75 -10.14
C GLN A 88 9.84 -0.77 -10.21
N GLN A 89 10.40 -0.78 -11.42
CA GLN A 89 11.85 -0.77 -11.62
C GLN A 89 12.47 0.53 -11.14
N GLU A 90 11.84 1.67 -11.41
CA GLU A 90 12.23 2.98 -10.90
C GLU A 90 12.20 2.98 -9.38
N ARG A 91 11.07 2.62 -8.75
CA ARG A 91 10.94 2.52 -7.28
C ARG A 91 12.04 1.64 -6.68
N PHE A 92 12.31 0.47 -7.27
CA PHE A 92 13.34 -0.43 -6.80
C PHE A 92 14.75 0.17 -6.93
N SER A 93 15.03 0.90 -8.01
CA SER A 93 16.30 1.61 -8.20
C SER A 93 16.50 2.72 -7.17
N TYR A 94 15.46 3.51 -6.86
CA TYR A 94 15.49 4.53 -5.83
C TYR A 94 15.77 3.94 -4.45
N LEU A 95 15.07 2.87 -4.08
CA LEU A 95 15.28 2.17 -2.81
C LEU A 95 16.71 1.63 -2.68
N LYS A 96 17.27 1.05 -3.76
CA LYS A 96 18.66 0.58 -3.77
C LYS A 96 19.66 1.72 -3.56
N GLN A 97 19.43 2.87 -4.19
CA GLN A 97 20.30 4.03 -4.04
C GLN A 97 20.23 4.60 -2.63
N GLU A 98 19.03 4.74 -2.06
CA GLU A 98 18.85 5.16 -0.67
C GLU A 98 19.56 4.20 0.30
N GLN A 99 19.41 2.89 0.10
CA GLN A 99 20.09 1.90 0.94
C GLN A 99 21.62 2.01 0.84
N ALA A 100 22.16 2.25 -0.37
CA ALA A 100 23.59 2.45 -0.54
C ALA A 100 24.09 3.71 0.18
N ILE A 101 23.35 4.81 0.12
CA ILE A 101 23.66 6.06 0.83
C ILE A 101 23.58 5.84 2.35
N LYS A 102 22.52 5.18 2.84
CA LYS A 102 22.35 4.84 4.26
C LYS A 102 23.49 3.97 4.79
N LYS A 103 23.88 2.93 4.04
CA LYS A 103 25.01 2.04 4.40
C LYS A 103 26.35 2.78 4.46
N ARG A 104 26.63 3.63 3.45
CA ARG A 104 27.85 4.47 3.44
C ARG A 104 27.85 5.47 4.58
N GLY A 105 26.72 6.14 4.82
CA GLY A 105 26.54 7.09 5.93
C GLY A 105 26.74 6.43 7.30
N GLN A 106 26.21 5.23 7.51
CA GLN A 106 26.42 4.46 8.74
C GLN A 106 27.90 4.14 8.96
N TRP A 107 28.64 3.82 7.90
CA TRP A 107 30.07 3.55 7.98
C TRP A 107 30.86 4.81 8.37
N PHE A 108 30.55 5.96 7.77
CA PHE A 108 31.15 7.25 8.17
C PHE A 108 30.79 7.65 9.61
N ALA A 109 29.57 7.37 10.07
CA ALA A 109 29.15 7.60 11.45
C ALA A 109 29.89 6.69 12.44
N CYS A 110 30.09 5.41 12.10
CA CYS A 110 30.88 4.50 12.93
C CYS A 110 32.35 4.95 13.01
N PHE A 111 32.92 5.33 11.87
CA PHE A 111 34.29 5.85 11.81
C PHE A 111 34.46 7.12 12.64
N SER A 112 33.53 8.08 12.55
CA SER A 112 33.64 9.33 13.32
C SER A 112 33.60 9.09 14.83
N VAL A 113 32.73 8.19 15.31
CA VAL A 113 32.67 7.82 16.74
C VAL A 113 34.00 7.23 17.22
N ILE A 114 34.62 6.35 16.42
CA ILE A 114 35.93 5.77 16.76
C ILE A 114 37.01 6.85 16.84
N VAL A 115 37.03 7.79 15.90
CA VAL A 115 38.00 8.90 15.88
C VAL A 115 37.82 9.79 17.12
N PHE A 116 36.59 10.19 17.45
CA PHE A 116 36.32 11.00 18.64
C PHE A 116 36.69 10.28 19.93
N ALA A 117 36.40 8.97 20.03
CA ALA A 117 36.80 8.15 21.16
C ALA A 117 38.33 8.08 21.32
N ALA A 118 39.07 7.87 20.21
CA ALA A 118 40.53 7.83 20.24
C ALA A 118 41.14 9.18 20.68
N ILE A 119 40.60 10.30 20.20
CA ILE A 119 41.01 11.64 20.59
C ILE A 119 40.73 11.87 22.08
N SER A 120 39.54 11.50 22.56
CA SER A 120 39.18 11.62 23.98
C SER A 120 40.13 10.82 24.88
N VAL A 121 40.44 9.58 24.53
CA VAL A 121 41.41 8.75 25.27
C VAL A 121 42.80 9.38 25.27
N TYR A 122 43.25 9.91 24.13
CA TYR A 122 44.53 10.59 24.01
C TYR A 122 44.60 11.83 24.92
N LEU A 123 43.55 12.66 24.98
CA LEU A 123 43.48 13.83 25.85
C LEU A 123 43.54 13.47 27.34
N ILE A 124 42.91 12.36 27.73
CA ILE A 124 42.96 11.85 29.11
C ILE A 124 44.40 11.43 29.42
N TYR A 125 45.07 10.73 28.50
CA TYR A 125 46.45 10.29 28.68
C TYR A 125 47.45 11.46 28.72
N SER A 126 47.21 12.53 27.96
CA SER A 126 48.07 13.73 27.94
C SER A 126 47.92 14.62 29.19
N GLY A 127 47.14 14.21 30.19
CA GLY A 127 47.00 14.91 31.48
C GLY A 127 45.83 15.90 31.56
N SER A 128 44.93 15.90 30.57
CA SER A 128 43.74 16.76 30.55
C SER A 128 42.44 15.93 30.63
N PRO A 129 42.18 15.24 31.76
CA PRO A 129 41.05 14.33 31.91
C PRO A 129 39.69 15.04 31.77
N THR A 130 39.59 16.28 32.22
CA THR A 130 38.36 17.10 32.10
C THR A 130 38.01 17.38 30.64
N ALA A 131 38.99 17.76 29.82
CA ALA A 131 38.78 18.03 28.41
C ALA A 131 38.39 16.75 27.64
N GLY A 132 39.06 15.62 27.90
CA GLY A 132 38.72 14.34 27.28
C GLY A 132 37.32 13.85 27.67
N ALA A 133 36.93 14.00 28.94
CA ALA A 133 35.60 13.65 29.43
C ALA A 133 34.49 14.52 28.81
N LEU A 134 34.69 15.83 28.71
CA LEU A 134 33.72 16.74 28.06
C LEU A 134 33.54 16.41 26.57
N LEU A 135 34.63 16.13 25.86
CA LEU A 135 34.59 15.80 24.43
C LEU A 135 33.86 14.47 24.19
N MET A 136 34.11 13.47 25.02
CA MET A 136 33.40 12.18 24.95
C MET A 136 31.92 12.32 25.33
N GLY A 137 31.62 13.07 26.39
CA GLY A 137 30.25 13.34 26.83
C GLY A 137 29.43 14.10 25.79
N ALA A 138 30.02 15.14 25.20
CA ALA A 138 29.37 15.94 24.15
C ALA A 138 29.09 15.10 22.89
N SER A 139 30.06 14.30 22.44
CA SER A 139 29.89 13.46 21.25
C SER A 139 28.81 12.38 21.43
N LEU A 140 28.74 11.74 22.59
CA LEU A 140 27.66 10.80 22.92
C LEU A 140 26.29 11.49 22.97
N ALA A 141 26.22 12.67 23.59
CA ALA A 141 24.98 13.46 23.64
C ALA A 141 24.50 13.80 22.22
N THR A 142 25.39 14.19 21.31
CA THR A 142 25.06 14.44 19.89
C THR A 142 24.48 13.20 19.21
N VAL A 143 25.07 12.02 19.40
CA VAL A 143 24.58 10.76 18.80
C VAL A 143 23.20 10.40 19.32
N VAL A 144 22.97 10.53 20.64
CA VAL A 144 21.66 10.28 21.25
C VAL A 144 20.61 11.25 20.71
N LEU A 145 20.93 12.54 20.62
CA LEU A 145 20.04 13.55 20.05
C LEU A 145 19.70 13.26 18.58
N ALA A 146 20.68 12.86 17.77
CA ALA A 146 20.45 12.46 16.39
C ALA A 146 19.54 11.22 16.29
N PHE A 147 19.68 10.26 17.20
CA PHE A 147 18.83 9.07 17.23
C PHE A 147 17.37 9.40 17.62
N ILE A 148 17.18 10.28 18.60
CA ILE A 148 15.85 10.77 19.00
C ILE A 148 15.19 11.53 17.85
N ALA A 149 15.92 12.44 17.20
CA ALA A 149 15.43 13.19 16.03
C ALA A 149 15.08 12.27 14.86
N GLY A 150 15.89 11.24 14.60
CA GLY A 150 15.63 10.23 13.57
C GLY A 150 14.36 9.42 13.81
N ARG A 151 14.02 9.12 15.07
CA ARG A 151 12.77 8.40 15.42
C ARG A 151 11.51 9.22 15.15
N SER A 152 11.59 10.55 15.23
CA SER A 152 10.45 11.44 14.97
C SER A 152 10.02 11.44 13.50
N GLN A 153 10.94 11.21 12.56
CA GLN A 153 10.65 11.25 11.12
C GLN A 153 10.04 9.96 10.57
N SER A 154 9.94 8.89 11.38
CA SER A 154 9.36 7.61 10.98
C SER A 154 7.84 7.53 11.20
N LYS A 155 7.19 8.63 11.57
CA LYS A 155 5.77 8.65 11.97
C LYS A 155 4.84 9.38 10.98
N GLU A 156 5.35 9.75 9.81
CA GLU A 156 4.57 10.08 8.61
C GLU A 156 4.71 8.94 7.58
#